data_AF-A0A8H4AZI8-F1
#
_entry.id   AF-A0A8H4AZI8-F1
#
_cell.length_a   1.000
_cell.length_b   1.000
_cell.length_c   1.000
_cell.angle_alpha   90.00
_cell.angle_beta   90.00
_cell.angle_gamma   90.00
#
_symmetry.space_group_name_H-M   'P 1'
#
loop_
_entity.id
_entity.type
_entity.pdbx_description
1 polymer ?
#
loop_
_entity_poly.entity_id
_entity_poly.type
_entity_poly.pdbx_seq_one_letter_code
_entity_poly.pdbx_strand_id
1 'polypeptide(L)'
;MISGKKRSPLDILNPHRKEIELLQYHYFLGECLEEVHWSSEAQEKFQQKVPDKKGKNALRIAAHAYQLYQARGFYNLLGNKSITANALYQMTEEDFQLLLIEARKIRAEELSKFLEGSFAGAQD
;
A
#
# COMPACT_ATOMS: atom_id res chain seq x y z
N MET A 1 14.26 4.43 -35.89
CA MET A 1 13.38 3.56 -35.09
C MET A 1 13.90 3.56 -33.65
N ILE A 2 13.31 4.38 -32.77
CA ILE A 2 13.72 4.44 -31.37
C ILE A 2 12.97 3.31 -30.65
N SER A 3 13.71 2.24 -30.34
CA SER A 3 13.18 1.12 -29.54
C SER A 3 12.93 1.62 -28.13
N GLY A 4 11.67 1.98 -27.85
CA GLY A 4 11.20 2.31 -26.52
C GLY A 4 11.25 1.06 -25.67
N LYS A 5 12.37 0.86 -24.94
CA LYS A 5 12.43 -0.09 -23.83
C LYS A 5 11.32 0.31 -22.85
N LYS A 6 10.21 -0.43 -22.87
CA LYS A 6 9.22 -0.42 -21.79
C LYS A 6 9.99 -0.81 -20.53
N ARG A 7 10.26 0.16 -19.65
CA ARG A 7 10.80 -0.11 -18.33
C ARG A 7 9.82 -1.05 -17.64
N SER A 8 10.34 -2.17 -17.17
CA SER A 8 9.59 -3.07 -16.32
C SER A 8 9.21 -2.30 -15.05
N PRO A 9 8.02 -2.50 -14.46
CA PRO A 9 7.68 -1.94 -13.14
C PRO A 9 8.74 -2.27 -12.07
N LEU A 10 9.54 -3.31 -12.32
CA LEU A 10 10.61 -3.79 -11.46
C LEU A 10 11.95 -3.06 -11.64
N ASP A 11 12.13 -2.24 -12.69
CA ASP A 11 13.37 -1.46 -12.95
C ASP A 11 13.50 -0.22 -12.04
N ILE A 12 12.59 -0.06 -11.07
CA ILE A 12 12.45 1.11 -10.19
C ILE A 12 13.18 0.90 -8.84
N LEU A 13 13.98 -0.16 -8.71
CA LEU A 13 14.72 -0.52 -7.50
C LEU A 13 15.91 0.44 -7.24
N ASN A 14 15.63 1.62 -6.68
CA ASN A 14 16.63 2.56 -6.17
C ASN A 14 16.61 2.56 -4.63
N PRO A 15 17.72 2.23 -3.93
CA PRO A 15 17.77 2.03 -2.48
C PRO A 15 17.74 3.32 -1.62
N HIS A 16 17.62 4.52 -2.19
CA HIS A 16 17.62 5.80 -1.44
C HIS A 16 16.26 6.53 -1.39
N ARG A 17 15.16 5.81 -1.59
CA ARG A 17 13.81 6.38 -1.56
C ARG A 17 13.46 6.90 -0.16
N LYS A 18 12.93 8.13 -0.09
CA LYS A 18 12.31 8.67 1.14
C LYS A 18 11.26 7.68 1.63
N GLU A 19 11.05 7.54 2.95
CA GLU A 19 10.18 6.49 3.52
C GLU A 19 8.80 6.40 2.85
N ILE A 20 8.23 7.54 2.45
CA ILE A 20 6.99 7.65 1.68
C ILE A 20 7.07 6.95 0.32
N GLU A 21 8.15 7.18 -0.44
CA GLU A 21 8.38 6.59 -1.77
C GLU A 21 8.59 5.07 -1.71
N LEU A 22 9.14 4.57 -0.58
CA LEU A 22 9.29 3.14 -0.32
C LEU A 22 7.93 2.49 0.00
N LEU A 23 7.11 3.18 0.79
CA LEU A 23 5.78 2.71 1.19
C LEU A 23 4.82 2.69 -0.02
N GLN A 24 4.89 3.72 -0.87
CA GLN A 24 4.21 3.75 -2.17
C GLN A 24 4.67 2.60 -3.08
N TYR A 25 5.98 2.32 -3.13
CA TYR A 25 6.48 1.17 -3.90
C TYR A 25 5.85 -0.15 -3.44
N HIS A 26 5.79 -0.39 -2.13
CA HIS A 26 5.17 -1.60 -1.59
C HIS A 26 3.66 -1.66 -1.82
N TYR A 27 2.97 -0.51 -1.79
CA TYR A 27 1.57 -0.45 -2.18
C TYR A 27 1.34 -0.91 -3.63
N PHE A 28 2.07 -0.32 -4.58
CA PHE A 28 1.93 -0.68 -6.01
C PHE A 28 2.28 -2.14 -6.25
N LEU A 29 3.27 -2.67 -5.53
CA LEU A 29 3.58 -4.08 -5.57
C LEU A 29 2.39 -4.94 -5.10
N GLY A 30 1.75 -4.57 -4.00
CA GLY A 30 0.57 -5.26 -3.49
C GLY A 30 -0.62 -5.17 -4.44
N GLU A 31 -0.79 -4.04 -5.12
CA GLU A 31 -1.80 -3.85 -6.18
C GLU A 31 -1.57 -4.80 -7.36
N CYS A 32 -0.33 -4.90 -7.87
CA CYS A 32 0.03 -5.87 -8.91
C CYS A 32 -0.17 -7.33 -8.46
N LEU A 33 0.05 -7.63 -7.17
CA LEU A 33 -0.17 -8.97 -6.63
C LEU A 33 -1.66 -9.29 -6.46
N GLU A 34 -2.48 -8.29 -6.10
CA GLU A 34 -3.94 -8.44 -6.05
C GLU A 34 -4.53 -8.76 -7.43
N GLU A 35 -4.05 -8.11 -8.50
CA GLU A 35 -4.50 -8.37 -9.88
C GLU A 35 -4.33 -9.84 -10.30
N VAL A 36 -3.36 -10.54 -9.69
CA VAL A 36 -3.10 -11.96 -9.90
C VAL A 36 -3.50 -12.81 -8.69
N HIS A 37 -4.42 -12.30 -7.88
CA HIS A 37 -5.02 -12.94 -6.69
C HIS A 37 -3.99 -13.52 -5.71
N TRP A 38 -2.87 -12.83 -5.54
CA TRP A 38 -1.76 -13.27 -4.69
C TRP A 38 -1.32 -14.70 -5.00
N SER A 39 -1.39 -15.13 -6.26
CA SER A 39 -1.08 -16.52 -6.63
C SER A 39 0.33 -16.93 -6.17
N SER A 40 0.49 -18.18 -5.73
CA SER A 40 1.78 -18.71 -5.27
C SER A 40 2.86 -18.54 -6.34
N GLU A 41 2.51 -18.74 -7.61
CA GLU A 41 3.43 -18.54 -8.75
C GLU A 41 3.92 -17.09 -8.85
N ALA A 42 3.03 -16.10 -8.68
CA ALA A 42 3.41 -14.70 -8.70
C ALA A 42 4.29 -14.31 -7.50
N GLN A 43 3.98 -14.83 -6.31
CA GLN A 43 4.79 -14.63 -5.11
C GLN A 43 6.18 -15.26 -5.25
N GLU A 44 6.28 -16.48 -5.80
CA GLU A 44 7.54 -17.17 -6.06
C GLU A 44 8.38 -16.43 -7.10
N LYS A 45 7.77 -16.01 -8.22
CA LYS A 45 8.45 -15.19 -9.24
C LYS A 45 8.95 -13.87 -8.65
N PHE A 46 8.20 -13.27 -7.74
CA PHE A 46 8.64 -12.06 -7.05
C PHE A 46 9.84 -12.33 -6.13
N GLN A 47 9.78 -13.38 -5.30
CA GLN A 47 10.87 -13.77 -4.43
C GLN A 47 12.14 -14.15 -5.20
N GLN A 48 12.01 -14.76 -6.39
CA GLN A 48 13.15 -15.06 -7.27
C GLN A 48 13.81 -13.80 -7.84
N LYS A 49 13.05 -12.72 -8.03
CA LYS A 49 13.55 -11.44 -8.57
C LYS A 49 14.13 -10.51 -7.50
N VAL A 50 13.72 -10.67 -6.24
CA VAL A 50 14.23 -9.89 -5.10
C VAL A 50 15.13 -10.80 -4.26
N PRO A 51 16.46 -10.72 -4.41
CA PRO A 51 17.36 -11.65 -3.74
C PRO A 51 17.26 -11.58 -2.21
N ASP A 52 17.46 -12.75 -1.58
CA ASP A 52 17.51 -13.02 -0.13
C ASP A 52 16.21 -12.84 0.68
N LYS A 53 16.34 -12.84 2.02
CA LYS A 53 15.26 -12.61 3.01
C LYS A 53 14.47 -11.31 2.76
N LYS A 54 14.97 -10.42 1.91
CA LYS A 54 14.30 -9.18 1.49
C LYS A 54 13.02 -9.45 0.70
N GLY A 55 12.93 -10.56 -0.06
CA GLY A 55 11.73 -10.92 -0.81
C GLY A 55 10.52 -11.22 0.08
N LYS A 56 10.71 -12.03 1.14
CA LYS A 56 9.63 -12.33 2.11
C LYS A 56 9.19 -11.09 2.88
N ASN A 57 10.15 -10.26 3.28
CA ASN A 57 9.86 -9.01 3.97
C ASN A 57 9.07 -8.06 3.06
N ALA A 58 9.48 -7.93 1.80
CA ALA A 58 8.82 -7.09 0.83
C ALA A 58 7.38 -7.54 0.51
N LEU A 59 7.11 -8.86 0.46
CA LEU A 59 5.75 -9.39 0.31
C LEU A 59 4.86 -9.03 1.50
N ARG A 60 5.38 -9.19 2.73
CA ARG A 60 4.62 -8.84 3.94
C ARG A 60 4.31 -7.34 3.98
N ILE A 61 5.30 -6.50 3.70
CA ILE A 61 5.09 -5.05 3.64
C ILE A 61 4.10 -4.70 2.54
N ALA A 62 4.17 -5.34 1.37
CA ALA A 62 3.25 -5.10 0.27
C ALA A 62 1.81 -5.46 0.62
N ALA A 63 1.58 -6.61 1.27
CA ALA A 63 0.27 -7.01 1.74
C ALA A 63 -0.31 -6.00 2.73
N HIS A 64 0.46 -5.65 3.76
CA HIS A 64 0.04 -4.70 4.78
C HIS A 64 -0.20 -3.29 4.21
N ALA A 65 0.71 -2.82 3.35
CA ALA A 65 0.57 -1.51 2.71
C ALA A 65 -0.68 -1.46 1.81
N TYR A 66 -0.89 -2.48 0.97
CA TYR A 66 -2.05 -2.59 0.10
C TYR A 66 -3.36 -2.56 0.88
N GLN A 67 -3.51 -3.45 1.87
CA GLN A 67 -4.73 -3.55 2.69
C GLN A 67 -5.00 -2.26 3.46
N LEU A 68 -3.97 -1.65 4.03
CA LEU A 68 -4.11 -0.40 4.78
C LEU A 68 -4.53 0.76 3.87
N TYR A 69 -3.98 0.84 2.66
CA TYR A 69 -4.27 1.90 1.71
C TYR A 69 -5.67 1.74 1.13
N GLN A 70 -6.11 0.51 0.88
CA GLN A 70 -7.50 0.20 0.55
C GLN A 70 -8.46 0.62 1.67
N ALA A 71 -8.08 0.39 2.93
CA ALA A 71 -8.90 0.76 4.08
C ALA A 71 -9.01 2.29 4.28
N ARG A 72 -7.90 3.03 4.14
CA ARG A 72 -7.84 4.49 4.41
C ARG A 72 -8.15 5.38 3.20
N GLY A 73 -7.98 4.87 1.98
CA GLY A 73 -7.90 5.67 0.76
C GLY A 73 -6.49 6.23 0.54
N PHE A 74 -6.06 6.24 -0.73
CA PHE A 74 -4.69 6.60 -1.14
C PHE A 74 -4.22 7.99 -0.64
N TYR A 75 -5.12 8.98 -0.56
CA TYR A 75 -4.76 10.34 -0.14
C TYR A 75 -4.40 10.45 1.35
N ASN A 76 -4.96 9.59 2.20
CA ASN A 76 -4.77 9.63 3.67
C ASN A 76 -3.43 9.03 4.13
N LEU A 77 -2.66 8.44 3.22
CA LEU A 77 -1.27 8.02 3.41
C LEU A 77 -0.32 9.18 3.66
N LEU A 78 -0.43 10.19 2.78
CA LEU A 78 0.59 11.21 2.63
C LEU A 78 0.58 12.16 3.83
N GLY A 79 -0.53 12.18 4.57
CA GLY A 79 -0.69 12.91 5.81
C GLY A 79 -0.10 12.21 7.04
N ASN A 80 0.06 10.87 7.02
CA ASN A 80 0.39 10.12 8.23
C ASN A 80 1.88 9.76 8.31
N LYS A 81 2.68 10.69 8.82
CA LYS A 81 4.16 10.59 8.91
C LYS A 81 4.68 9.46 9.82
N SER A 82 3.80 8.74 10.52
CA SER A 82 4.17 7.73 11.52
C SER A 82 4.22 6.29 10.99
N ILE A 83 3.67 6.02 9.80
CA ILE A 83 3.68 4.67 9.23
C ILE A 83 4.83 4.56 8.22
N THR A 84 5.75 3.62 8.47
CA THR A 84 6.89 3.33 7.61
C THR A 84 6.87 1.87 7.16
N ALA A 85 7.61 1.55 6.09
CA ALA A 85 7.74 0.17 5.63
C ALA A 85 8.32 -0.76 6.71
N ASN A 86 9.27 -0.25 7.51
CA ASN A 86 9.84 -1.00 8.61
C ASN A 86 8.81 -1.25 9.73
N ALA A 87 7.98 -0.27 10.06
CA ALA A 87 6.91 -0.44 11.03
C ALA A 87 5.91 -1.52 10.57
N LEU A 88 5.47 -1.49 9.30
CA LEU A 88 4.57 -2.52 8.76
C LEU A 88 5.19 -3.92 8.74
N TYR A 89 6.51 -4.03 8.52
CA TYR A 89 7.22 -5.30 8.57
C TYR A 89 7.29 -5.89 9.97
N GLN A 90 7.57 -5.06 10.97
CA GLN A 90 7.72 -5.47 12.37
C GLN A 90 6.39 -5.67 13.09
N MET A 91 5.30 -5.09 12.56
CA MET A 91 3.97 -5.16 13.14
C MET A 91 3.46 -6.60 13.22
N THR A 92 2.94 -6.98 14.38
CA THR A 92 2.23 -8.26 14.55
C THR A 92 0.95 -8.26 13.72
N GLU A 93 0.39 -9.44 13.47
CA GLU A 93 -0.86 -9.51 12.73
C GLU A 93 -2.00 -8.87 13.54
N GLU A 94 -2.01 -9.08 14.85
CA GLU A 94 -2.99 -8.54 15.78
C GLU A 94 -2.97 -7.00 15.78
N ASP A 95 -1.80 -6.38 15.91
CA ASP A 95 -1.65 -4.93 15.86
C ASP A 95 -2.06 -4.38 14.49
N PHE A 96 -1.75 -5.11 13.43
CA PHE A 96 -2.11 -4.72 12.07
C PHE A 96 -3.62 -4.76 11.84
N GLN A 97 -4.32 -5.76 12.38
CA GLN A 97 -5.78 -5.83 12.31
C GLN A 97 -6.45 -4.70 13.09
N LEU A 98 -5.92 -4.33 14.26
CA LEU A 98 -6.39 -3.14 15.00
C LEU A 98 -6.23 -1.87 14.16
N LEU A 99 -5.07 -1.69 13.54
CA LEU A 99 -4.80 -0.57 12.64
C LEU A 99 -5.77 -0.52 11.46
N LEU A 100 -6.13 -1.66 10.87
CA LEU A 100 -7.11 -1.75 9.78
C LEU A 100 -8.53 -1.38 10.22
N ILE A 101 -8.93 -1.78 11.43
CA ILE A 101 -10.24 -1.41 11.99
C ILE A 101 -10.31 0.10 12.18
N GLU A 102 -9.30 0.71 12.79
CA GLU A 102 -9.22 2.16 12.97
C GLU A 102 -9.23 2.89 11.62
N ALA A 103 -8.45 2.42 10.65
CA ALA A 103 -8.41 2.95 9.29
C ALA A 103 -9.82 3.01 8.65
N ARG A 104 -10.59 1.92 8.75
CA ARG A 104 -11.94 1.84 8.19
C ARG A 104 -12.92 2.76 8.92
N LYS A 105 -12.81 2.86 10.26
CA LYS A 105 -13.65 3.78 11.06
C LYS A 105 -13.41 5.22 10.65
N ILE A 106 -12.15 5.65 10.56
CA ILE A 106 -11.79 7.01 10.14
C ILE A 106 -12.37 7.30 8.74
N ARG A 107 -12.20 6.39 7.78
CA ARG A 107 -12.75 6.56 6.43
C ARG A 107 -14.28 6.67 6.43
N ALA A 108 -14.96 5.86 7.24
CA ALA A 108 -16.42 5.92 7.37
C ALA A 108 -16.87 7.25 7.98
N GLU A 109 -16.18 7.76 9.00
CA GLU A 109 -16.45 9.06 9.60
C GLU A 109 -16.21 10.22 8.63
N GLU A 110 -15.10 10.18 7.87
CA GLU A 110 -14.80 11.16 6.82
C GLU A 110 -15.89 11.20 5.75
N LEU A 111 -16.35 10.02 5.31
CA LEU A 111 -17.42 9.91 4.33
C LEU A 111 -18.76 10.42 4.89
N SER A 112 -19.09 10.11 6.15
CA SER A 112 -20.30 10.61 6.82
C SER A 112 -20.29 12.14 6.88
N LYS A 113 -19.19 12.75 7.34
CA LYS A 113 -19.03 14.21 7.41
C LYS A 113 -19.15 14.88 6.04
N PHE A 114 -18.53 14.28 5.02
CA PHE A 114 -18.62 14.78 3.65
C PHE A 114 -20.07 14.76 3.14
N LEU A 115 -20.79 13.67 3.37
CA LEU A 115 -22.19 13.55 2.98
C LEU A 115 -23.08 14.54 3.74
N GLU A 116 -22.94 14.61 5.07
CA GLU A 116 -23.68 15.56 5.93
C GLU A 116 -23.45 17.02 5.49
N GLY A 117 -22.22 17.41 5.19
CA GLY A 117 -21.89 18.74 4.67
C GLY A 117 -22.45 19.00 3.27
N SER A 118 -22.51 17.97 2.42
CA SER A 118 -23.09 18.08 1.06
C SER A 118 -24.62 18.17 1.06
N PHE A 119 -25.31 17.58 2.05
CA PHE A 119 -26.76 17.69 2.19
C PHE A 119 -27.21 18.97 2.91
N ALA A 120 -26.38 19.52 3.81
CA ALA A 120 -26.64 20.80 4.47
C ALA A 120 -26.53 22.02 3.52
N GLY A 121 -25.79 21.90 2.42
CA GLY A 121 -25.66 22.95 1.39
C GLY A 121 -26.65 22.85 0.23
N ALA A 122 -27.57 21.88 0.23
CA ALA A 122 -28.56 21.68 -0.83
C ALA A 122 -29.97 22.15 -0.45
N GLN A 123 -30.11 22.82 0.70
CA GLN A 123 -31.31 23.53 1.10
C GLN A 123 -31.08 25.04 0.97
N ASP A 124 -31.06 25.55 -0.26
CA ASP A 124 -31.27 26.97 -0.58
C ASP A 124 -32.00 27.06 -1.94
#